data_AF-A0A3G5AP48-F1
#
_entry.id   AF-A0A3G5AP48-F1
#
_cell.length_a   1.000
_cell.length_b   1.000
_cell.length_c   1.000
_cell.angle_alpha   90.00
_cell.angle_beta   90.00
_cell.angle_gamma   90.00
#
_symmetry.space_group_name_H-M   'P 1'
#
loop_
_entity.id
_entity.type
_entity.pdbx_description
1 polymer ?
#
loop_
_entity_poly.entity_id
_entity_poly.type
_entity_poly.pdbx_seq_one_letter_code
_entity_poly.pdbx_strand_id
1 'polypeptide(L)'
;MKLNAKVKSIGVKDVNQSILVVRVADFLKKSGKLPIPAKLDIDIVKTGLFKELAPFDPDWYYVRCAEIARHLYLRSPSGVGSLKRVFGGRHRRGVR
;
A
#
# COMPACT_ATOMS: atom_id res chain seq x y z
N MET A 1 6.73 -33.52 -24.11
CA MET A 1 6.96 -32.09 -23.84
C MET A 1 7.90 -31.98 -22.65
N LYS A 2 9.15 -31.54 -22.85
CA LYS A 2 10.12 -31.38 -21.76
C LYS A 2 9.73 -30.14 -20.95
N LEU A 3 9.31 -30.33 -19.70
CA LEU A 3 9.17 -29.23 -18.74
C LEU A 3 10.57 -28.68 -18.46
N ASN A 4 10.80 -27.46 -18.93
CA ASN A 4 12.09 -26.79 -18.86
C ASN A 4 12.45 -26.48 -17.39
N ALA A 5 13.76 -26.43 -17.13
CA ALA A 5 14.43 -26.50 -15.84
C ALA A 5 13.85 -25.61 -14.71
N LYS A 6 13.95 -26.13 -13.46
CA LYS A 6 13.75 -25.49 -12.15
C LYS A 6 13.67 -23.96 -12.20
N VAL A 7 12.45 -23.42 -12.34
CA VAL A 7 12.20 -22.02 -12.00
C VAL A 7 12.35 -21.91 -10.48
N LYS A 8 13.36 -21.16 -10.03
CA LYS A 8 13.53 -20.83 -8.60
C LYS A 8 12.22 -20.17 -8.13
N SER A 9 11.63 -20.63 -7.03
CA SER A 9 10.39 -20.02 -6.52
C SER A 9 10.64 -18.53 -6.26
N ILE A 10 9.92 -17.67 -6.99
CA ILE A 10 10.08 -16.22 -6.91
C ILE A 10 9.34 -15.73 -5.66
N GLY A 11 10.06 -15.09 -4.75
CA GLY A 11 9.50 -14.49 -3.54
C GLY A 11 9.17 -13.00 -3.72
N VAL A 12 8.46 -12.42 -2.75
CA VAL A 12 8.16 -10.98 -2.68
C VAL A 12 9.44 -10.12 -2.64
N LYS A 13 10.55 -10.68 -2.16
CA LYS A 13 11.85 -10.00 -2.07
C LYS A 13 12.58 -9.90 -3.41
N ASP A 14 12.25 -10.77 -4.37
CA ASP A 14 12.92 -10.86 -5.67
C ASP A 14 12.27 -9.95 -6.73
N VAL A 15 11.15 -9.30 -6.39
CA VAL A 15 10.36 -8.45 -7.30
C VAL A 15 10.50 -6.99 -6.90
N ASN A 16 10.54 -6.11 -7.90
CA ASN A 16 10.52 -4.66 -7.66
C ASN A 16 9.25 -4.25 -6.89
N GLN A 17 9.44 -3.46 -5.83
CA GLN A 17 8.36 -3.03 -4.94
C GLN A 17 7.23 -2.31 -5.69
N SER A 18 7.57 -1.37 -6.58
CA SER A 18 6.59 -0.54 -7.27
C SER A 18 5.66 -1.38 -8.15
N ILE A 19 6.22 -2.37 -8.83
CA ILE A 19 5.46 -3.29 -9.69
C ILE A 19 4.56 -4.19 -8.84
N LEU A 20 5.10 -4.74 -7.75
CA LEU A 20 4.37 -5.66 -6.89
C LEU A 20 3.17 -4.98 -6.23
N VAL A 21 3.34 -3.76 -5.73
CA VAL A 21 2.27 -3.00 -5.07
C VAL A 21 1.11 -2.75 -6.03
N VAL A 22 1.38 -2.30 -7.26
CA VAL A 22 0.35 -2.04 -8.27
C VAL A 22 -0.44 -3.31 -8.60
N ARG A 23 0.25 -4.42 -8.86
CA ARG A 23 -0.41 -5.69 -9.19
C ARG A 23 -1.22 -6.28 -8.03
N VAL A 24 -0.75 -6.11 -6.80
CA VAL A 24 -1.48 -6.53 -5.61
C VAL A 24 -2.70 -5.64 -5.39
N ALA A 25 -2.61 -4.33 -5.62
CA ALA A 25 -3.75 -3.43 -5.56
C ALA A 25 -4.86 -3.83 -6.56
N ASP A 26 -4.49 -4.11 -7.80
CA ASP A 26 -5.42 -4.62 -8.83
C ASP A 26 -6.08 -5.93 -8.40
N PHE A 27 -5.30 -6.84 -7.81
CA PHE A 27 -5.82 -8.10 -7.29
C PHE A 27 -6.82 -7.88 -6.15
N LEU A 28 -6.51 -6.99 -5.20
CA LEU A 28 -7.39 -6.69 -4.08
C LEU A 28 -8.71 -6.07 -4.54
N LYS A 29 -8.66 -5.18 -5.55
CA LYS A 29 -9.84 -4.58 -6.17
C LYS A 29 -10.72 -5.63 -6.85
N LYS A 30 -10.12 -6.52 -7.65
CA LYS A 30 -10.84 -7.61 -8.34
C LYS A 30 -11.39 -8.68 -7.40
N SER A 31 -10.71 -8.92 -6.28
CA SER A 31 -11.07 -9.93 -5.31
C SER A 31 -12.38 -9.60 -4.56
N GLY A 32 -12.74 -8.32 -4.44
CA GLY A 32 -13.96 -7.87 -3.76
C GLY A 32 -14.01 -8.14 -2.25
N LYS A 33 -12.97 -8.77 -1.68
CA LYS A 33 -12.88 -9.13 -0.26
C LYS A 33 -12.57 -7.96 0.66
N LEU A 34 -12.04 -6.86 0.12
CA LEU A 34 -11.75 -5.64 0.86
C LEU A 34 -12.76 -4.57 0.47
N PRO A 35 -13.91 -4.50 1.16
CA PRO A 35 -14.84 -3.41 0.98
C PRO A 35 -14.20 -2.12 1.52
N ILE A 36 -14.42 -1.03 0.80
CA ILE A 36 -14.08 0.29 1.30
C ILE A 36 -15.00 0.58 2.50
N PRO A 37 -14.47 1.04 3.64
CA PRO A 37 -15.29 1.34 4.80
C PRO A 37 -16.30 2.46 4.47
N ALA A 38 -17.55 2.31 4.90
CA ALA A 38 -18.62 3.28 4.60
C ALA A 38 -18.36 4.72 5.12
N LYS A 39 -17.48 4.88 6.11
CA LYS A 39 -17.06 6.19 6.64
C LYS A 39 -15.86 6.80 5.92
N LEU A 40 -15.24 6.04 5.01
CA LEU A 40 -14.09 6.49 4.25
C LEU A 40 -14.59 7.00 2.90
N ASP A 41 -15.03 8.25 2.86
CA ASP A 41 -15.29 8.94 1.61
C ASP A 41 -13.96 9.13 0.87
N ILE A 42 -13.73 8.29 -0.14
CA ILE A 42 -12.45 8.22 -0.89
C ILE A 42 -12.04 9.58 -1.45
N ASP A 43 -13.02 10.39 -1.84
CA ASP A 43 -12.81 11.68 -2.48
C ASP A 43 -12.54 12.83 -1.49
N ILE A 44 -12.95 12.66 -0.23
CA ILE A 44 -12.90 13.73 0.78
C ILE A 44 -11.67 13.55 1.70
N VAL A 45 -11.23 12.32 1.89
CA VAL A 45 -10.21 11.99 2.90
C VAL A 45 -8.79 12.19 2.37
N LYS A 46 -7.96 12.87 3.17
CA LYS A 46 -6.51 12.91 2.98
C LYS A 46 -5.81 11.77 3.71
N THR A 47 -4.72 11.25 3.14
CA THR A 47 -3.97 10.11 3.73
C THR A 47 -3.25 10.44 5.04
N GLY A 48 -3.13 11.71 5.42
CA GLY A 48 -2.43 12.11 6.63
C GLY A 48 -2.64 13.59 6.94
N LEU A 49 -2.53 13.94 8.23
CA LEU A 49 -2.80 15.30 8.72
C LEU A 49 -1.97 16.38 8.01
N PHE A 50 -0.71 16.06 7.70
CA PHE A 50 0.28 16.95 7.11
C PHE A 50 0.10 17.22 5.62
N LYS A 51 -0.84 16.55 4.95
CA LYS A 51 -1.18 16.84 3.56
C LYS A 51 -2.28 17.90 3.49
N GLU A 52 -2.16 18.78 2.51
CA GLU A 52 -3.19 19.80 2.23
C GLU A 52 -4.21 19.28 1.22
N LEU A 53 -3.79 18.44 0.27
CA LEU A 53 -4.63 17.90 -0.79
C LEU A 53 -4.90 16.39 -0.61
N ALA A 54 -6.03 15.95 -1.16
CA ALA A 54 -6.40 14.55 -1.27
C ALA A 54 -5.50 13.82 -2.30
N PRO A 55 -5.39 12.48 -2.22
CA PRO A 55 -4.71 11.69 -3.25
C PRO A 55 -5.40 11.82 -4.62
N PHE A 56 -4.59 11.91 -5.68
CA PHE A 56 -5.11 11.99 -7.05
C PHE A 56 -5.59 10.65 -7.63
N ASP A 57 -5.01 9.54 -7.15
CA ASP A 57 -5.35 8.19 -7.61
C ASP A 57 -6.63 7.73 -6.91
N PRO A 58 -7.73 7.42 -7.62
CA PRO A 58 -8.96 6.92 -7.01
C PRO A 58 -8.78 5.56 -6.31
N ASP A 59 -7.80 4.76 -6.74
CA ASP A 59 -7.50 3.44 -6.18
C ASP A 59 -6.45 3.51 -5.05
N TRP A 60 -6.17 4.72 -4.51
CA TRP A 60 -5.17 4.93 -3.47
C TRP A 60 -5.36 4.02 -2.25
N TYR A 61 -6.62 3.70 -1.91
CA TYR A 61 -6.93 2.81 -0.79
C TYR A 61 -6.33 1.41 -0.99
N TYR A 62 -6.52 0.82 -2.17
CA TYR A 62 -6.00 -0.51 -2.49
C TYR A 62 -4.47 -0.52 -2.57
N VAL A 63 -3.89 0.55 -3.13
CA VAL A 63 -2.43 0.75 -3.15
C VAL A 63 -1.89 0.79 -1.72
N ARG A 64 -2.54 1.52 -0.80
CA ARG A 64 -2.13 1.56 0.62
C ARG A 64 -2.24 0.20 1.30
N CYS A 65 -3.32 -0.55 1.08
CA CYS A 65 -3.45 -1.90 1.60
C CYS A 65 -2.34 -2.83 1.10
N ALA A 66 -2.01 -2.76 -0.20
CA ALA A 66 -0.93 -3.54 -0.79
C ALA A 66 0.46 -3.18 -0.21
N GLU A 67 0.74 -1.89 -0.01
CA GLU A 67 1.97 -1.42 0.64
C GLU A 67 2.10 -1.92 2.07
N ILE A 68 1.01 -1.86 2.86
CA ILE A 68 0.98 -2.35 4.24
C ILE A 68 1.22 -3.86 4.30
N ALA A 69 0.55 -4.64 3.44
CA ALA A 69 0.72 -6.08 3.36
C ALA A 69 2.18 -6.46 3.05
N ARG A 70 2.80 -5.77 2.10
CA ARG A 70 4.23 -5.96 1.78
C ARG A 70 5.13 -5.55 2.95
N HIS A 71 4.85 -4.43 3.61
CA HIS A 71 5.63 -3.98 4.74
C HIS A 71 5.60 -5.01 5.87
N LEU A 72 4.43 -5.55 6.18
CA LEU A 72 4.25 -6.58 7.19
C LEU A 72 5.00 -7.87 6.83
N TYR A 73 4.99 -8.27 5.56
CA TYR A 73 5.76 -9.42 5.09
C TYR A 73 7.28 -9.25 5.31
N LEU A 74 7.81 -8.03 5.18
CA LEU A 74 9.25 -7.77 5.30
C LEU A 74 9.72 -7.42 6.72
N ARG A 75 8.87 -6.76 7.51
CA ARG A 75 9.23 -6.15 8.80
C ARG A 75 8.22 -6.55 9.89
N SER A 76 7.96 -7.85 10.01
CA SER A 76 7.16 -8.39 11.12
C SER A 76 8.00 -8.55 12.38
N PRO A 77 7.50 -8.17 13.59
CA PRO A 77 6.19 -7.58 13.87
C PRO A 77 6.17 -6.04 13.74
N SER A 78 5.08 -5.49 13.19
CA SER A 78 4.87 -4.03 13.09
C SER A 78 3.47 -3.65 13.57
N GLY A 79 3.40 -2.74 14.54
CA GLY A 79 2.14 -2.19 15.06
C GLY A 79 1.70 -0.89 14.38
N VAL A 80 0.51 -0.41 14.73
CA VAL A 80 -0.10 0.81 14.17
C VAL A 80 0.80 2.05 14.34
N GLY A 81 1.49 2.18 15.49
CA GLY A 81 2.43 3.28 15.74
C GLY A 81 3.64 3.28 14.79
N SER A 82 4.15 2.10 14.45
CA SER A 82 5.25 1.94 13.48
C SER A 82 4.78 2.36 12.08
N LEU A 83 3.62 1.85 11.64
CA LEU A 83 3.03 2.19 10.35
C LEU A 83 2.74 3.69 10.25
N LYS A 84 2.23 4.33 11.32
CA LYS A 84 2.02 5.78 11.38
C LYS A 84 3.31 6.56 11.15
N ARG A 85 4.46 6.05 11.62
CA ARG A 85 5.76 6.68 11.40
C ARG A 85 6.30 6.43 10.00
N VAL A 86 6.14 5.22 9.46
CA VAL A 86 6.56 4.84 8.10
C VAL A 86 5.82 5.67 7.03
N PHE A 87 4.50 5.82 7.17
CA PHE A 87 3.67 6.62 6.27
C PHE A 87 3.53 8.09 6.71
N GLY A 88 4.29 8.49 7.73
CA GLY A 88 4.35 9.87 8.20
C GLY A 88 5.04 10.80 7.20
N GLY A 89 5.04 12.09 7.50
CA GLY A 89 5.69 13.09 6.66
C GLY A 89 5.88 14.41 7.39
N ARG A 90 6.66 15.31 6.78
CA ARG A 90 6.95 16.62 7.34
C ARG A 90 5.72 17.53 7.20
N HIS A 91 5.23 18.05 8.33
CA HIS A 91 4.17 19.05 8.35
C HIS A 91 4.76 20.46 8.17
N ARG A 92 4.41 21.15 7.08
CA ARG A 92 4.73 22.57 6.90
C ARG A 92 3.88 23.40 7.86
N ARG A 93 4.49 24.16 8.77
CA ARG A 93 3.77 25.01 9.76
C ARG A 93 3.71 26.49 9.37
N GLY A 94 3.96 26.81 8.09
CA GLY A 94 4.13 28.19 7.65
C GLY A 94 5.41 28.82 8.20
N VAL A 95 5.39 30.14 8.38
CA VAL A 95 6.41 30.90 9.13
C VAL A 95 6.16 30.67 10.63
N ARG A 96 7.23 30.47 11.40
CA ARG A 96 7.19 30.28 12.85
C ARG A 96 7.98 31.37 13.54
#